data_AF-A0A660XM09-F1
#
_entry.id   AF-A0A660XM09-F1
#
_cell.length_a   1.000
_cell.length_b   1.000
_cell.length_c   1.000
_cell.angle_alpha   90.00
_cell.angle_beta   90.00
_cell.angle_gamma   90.00
#
_symmetry.space_group_name_H-M   'P 1'
#
loop_
_entity.id
_entity.type
_entity.pdbx_description
1 polymer ?
#
loop_
_entity_poly.entity_id
_entity_poly.type
_entity_poly.pdbx_seq_one_letter_code
_entity_poly.pdbx_strand_id
1 'polypeptide(L)' 'MTLTLSLLILIAGTVLLYFGAHFLVKGSANIARILGVKPLIVGLTIVALGTSMPEFTISLFGVLKG' A
#
# COMPACT_ATOMS: atom_id res chain seq x y z
N MET A 1 2.48 12.02 -25.45
CA MET A 1 3.18 12.21 -24.16
C MET A 1 4.65 11.89 -24.38
N THR A 2 5.57 12.74 -23.93
CA THR A 2 7.00 12.48 -24.07
C THR A 2 7.42 11.34 -23.14
N LEU A 3 8.37 10.50 -23.56
CA LEU A 3 8.89 9.37 -22.77
C LEU A 3 9.32 9.80 -21.35
N THR A 4 9.94 10.97 -21.26
CA THR A 4 10.36 11.60 -20.00
C THR A 4 9.19 11.81 -19.04
N LEU A 5 8.05 12.32 -19.53
CA LEU A 5 6.87 12.57 -18.70
C LEU A 5 6.26 11.25 -18.18
N SER A 6 6.21 10.22 -19.03
CA SER A 6 5.70 8.89 -18.63
C SER A 6 6.54 8.25 -17.52
N LEU A 7 7.87 8.34 -17.63
CA LEU A 7 8.79 7.88 -16.59
C LEU A 7 8.61 8.64 -15.28
N LEU A 8 8.43 9.96 -15.35
CA LEU A 8 8.23 10.81 -14.17
C LEU A 8 6.94 10.44 -13.43
N ILE A 9 5.85 10.21 -14.17
CA ILE A 9 4.57 9.77 -13.61
C ILE A 9 4.68 8.37 -13.01
N LEU A 10 5.38 7.44 -13.68
CA LEU A 10 5.59 6.09 -13.17
C LEU A 10 6.32 6.12 -11.81
N ILE A 11 7.45 6.83 -11.73
CA ILE A 11 8.25 6.94 -10.51
C ILE A 11 7.44 7.61 -9.39
N ALA A 12 6.79 8.73 -9.69
CA ALA A 12 5.96 9.45 -8.72
C ALA A 12 4.81 8.57 -8.20
N GLY A 13 4.12 7.84 -9.10
CA GLY A 13 3.04 6.93 -8.75
C GLY A 13 3.51 5.78 -7.86
N THR A 14 4.63 5.12 -8.21
CA THR A 14 5.20 4.04 -7.39
C THR A 14 5.60 4.52 -6.01
N VAL A 15 6.25 5.69 -5.92
CA VAL A 15 6.63 6.30 -4.64
C VAL A 15 5.41 6.61 -3.78
N LEU A 16 4.37 7.19 -4.38
CA LEU A 16 3.13 7.53 -3.68
C LEU A 16 2.41 6.28 -3.15
N LEU A 17 2.32 5.22 -3.95
CA LEU A 17 1.74 3.94 -3.55
C LEU A 17 2.54 3.28 -2.42
N TYR A 18 3.87 3.27 -2.53
CA TYR A 18 4.75 2.72 -1.50
C TYR A 18 4.56 3.41 -0.15
N PHE A 19 4.65 4.75 -0.13
CA PHE A 19 4.49 5.51 1.11
C PHE A 19 3.06 5.41 1.65
N GLY A 20 2.04 5.44 0.77
CA GLY A 20 0.65 5.25 1.16
C GLY A 20 0.43 3.91 1.86
N ALA A 21 0.91 2.81 1.28
CA ALA A 21 0.86 1.48 1.87
C ALA A 21 1.63 1.43 3.21
N HIS A 22 2.84 1.98 3.26
CA HIS A 22 3.64 2.02 4.48
C HIS A 22 2.94 2.75 5.64
N PHE A 23 2.35 3.92 5.38
CA PHE A 23 1.60 4.66 6.40
C PHE A 23 0.33 3.93 6.83
N LEU A 24 -0.39 3.30 5.90
CA LEU A 24 -1.57 2.49 6.19
C LEU A 24 -1.24 1.32 7.12
N VAL A 25 -0.17 0.57 6.83
CA VAL A 25 0.27 -0.57 7.66
C VAL A 25 0.71 -0.09 9.04
N LYS A 26 1.53 0.96 9.10
CA LYS A 26 2.04 1.49 10.37
C LYS A 26 0.92 2.03 11.25
N GLY A 27 -0.03 2.77 10.68
CA GLY A 27 -1.21 3.28 11.37
C GLY A 27 -2.09 2.15 11.90
N SER A 28 -2.43 1.20 11.02
CA SER A 28 -3.28 0.04 11.36
C SER A 28 -2.63 -0.83 12.45
N ALA A 29 -1.33 -1.09 12.36
CA ALA A 29 -0.59 -1.86 13.36
C ALA A 29 -0.50 -1.14 14.72
N ASN A 30 -0.39 0.19 14.73
CA ASN A 30 -0.46 0.99 15.96
C ASN A 30 -1.84 0.85 16.61
N ILE A 31 -2.92 1.02 15.85
CA ILE A 31 -4.30 0.90 16.34
C ILE A 31 -4.54 -0.51 16.90
N ALA A 32 -4.15 -1.56 16.17
CA ALA A 32 -4.31 -2.93 16.62
C ALA A 32 -3.58 -3.20 17.94
N ARG A 33 -2.37 -2.65 18.13
CA ARG A 33 -1.64 -2.76 19.41
C ARG A 33 -2.35 -2.03 20.55
N ILE A 34 -2.92 -0.85 20.30
CA ILE A 34 -3.70 -0.10 21.31
C ILE A 34 -4.94 -0.89 21.72
N LEU A 35 -5.56 -1.61 20.79
CA LEU A 35 -6.70 -2.49 21.03
C LEU A 35 -6.34 -3.84 21.70
N GLY A 36 -5.07 -4.05 22.07
CA GLY A 36 -4.61 -5.28 22.73
C GLY A 36 -4.48 -6.49 21.81
N VAL A 37 -4.44 -6.29 20.48
CA VAL A 37 -4.24 -7.39 19.53
C VAL A 37 -2.82 -7.92 19.63
N LYS A 38 -2.67 -9.25 19.70
CA LYS A 38 -1.37 -9.92 19.79
C LYS A 38 -0.47 -9.55 18.59
N PRO A 39 0.82 -9.24 18.78
CA PRO A 39 1.74 -8.86 17.70
C PRO A 39 1.82 -9.88 16.56
N LEU A 40 1.68 -11.17 16.89
CA LEU A 40 1.67 -12.26 15.91
C LEU A 40 0.50 -12.13 14.93
N ILE A 41 -0.69 -11.76 15.41
CA ILE A 41 -1.87 -11.55 14.57
C ILE A 41 -1.64 -10.33 13.67
N VAL A 42 -1.09 -9.23 14.21
CA VAL A 42 -0.75 -8.02 13.43
C VAL A 42 0.24 -8.35 12.30
N GLY A 43 1.28 -9.14 12.57
CA GLY A 43 2.25 -9.57 11.56
C GLY A 43 1.64 -10.46 10.49
N LEU A 44 0.85 -11.46 10.90
CA LEU A 44 0.22 -12.43 9.99
C LEU A 44 -0.91 -11.82 9.14
N THR A 45 -1.48 -10.69 9.56
CA THR A 45 -2.63 -10.08 8.88
C THR A 45 -2.29 -8.71 8.30
N ILE A 46 -2.13 -7.69 9.16
CA ILE A 46 -1.96 -6.29 8.75
C ILE A 46 -0.68 -6.10 7.93
N VAL A 47 0.44 -6.69 8.36
CA VAL A 47 1.71 -6.57 7.63
C VAL A 47 1.67 -7.36 6.33
N ALA A 48 1.20 -8.60 6.36
CA ALA A 48 1.09 -9.47 5.18
C ALA A 48 0.16 -8.88 4.09
N LEU A 49 -0.98 -8.30 4.49
CA LEU A 49 -1.86 -7.58 3.55
C LEU A 49 -1.22 -6.28 3.07
N GLY A 50 -0.55 -5.59 4.00
CA GLY A 50 0.15 -4.34 3.78
C GLY A 50 1.14 -4.33 2.63
N THR A 51 1.95 -5.39 2.51
CA THR A 51 2.96 -5.51 1.46
C THR A 51 2.37 -5.65 0.07
N SER A 52 1.11 -6.10 -0.04
CA SER A 52 0.40 -6.31 -1.31
C SER A 52 -0.61 -5.19 -1.63
N MET A 53 -0.68 -4.14 -0.80
CA MET A 53 -1.60 -3.01 -0.99
C MET A 53 -1.33 -2.21 -2.27
N PRO A 54 -0.07 -1.94 -2.67
CA PRO A 54 0.21 -1.28 -3.94
C PRO A 54 -0.35 -2.07 -5.13
N GLU A 55 -0.11 -3.38 -5.17
CA GLU A 55 -0.54 -4.30 -6.23
C GLU A 55 -2.05 -4.45 -6.26
N PHE A 56 -2.70 -4.56 -5.09
CA PHE A 56 -4.15 -4.55 -4.97
C PHE A 56 -4.75 -3.27 -5.55
N THR A 57 -4.16 -2.12 -5.20
CA THR A 57 -4.63 -0.81 -5.68
C THR A 57 -4.51 -0.70 -7.19
N ILE A 58 -3.36 -1.09 -7.76
CA ILE A 58 -3.15 -1.10 -9.22
C ILE A 58 -4.14 -2.03 -9.92
N SER A 59 -4.35 -3.24 -9.37
CA SER A 59 -5.28 -4.22 -9.93
C SER A 59 -6.72 -3.70 -9.91
N LEU A 60 -7.14 -3.09 -8.79
CA LEU A 60 -8.45 -2.48 -8.64
C LEU A 60 -8.67 -1.36 -9.64
N PHE A 61 -7.72 -0.43 -9.76
CA PHE A 61 -7.82 0.65 -10.75
C PHE A 61 -7.75 0.14 -12.19
N GLY A 62 -6.99 -0.93 -12.45
CA GLY A 62 -6.93 -1.58 -13.75
C GLY A 62 -8.29 -2.15 -14.18
N VAL A 63 -9.00 -2.77 -13.23
CA VAL A 63 -10.39 -3.23 -13.46
C VAL A 63 -11.35 -2.06 -13.63
N LEU A 64 -11.23 -1.00 -12.82
CA LEU A 64 -12.16 0.15 -12.89
C LEU A 64 -11.97 1.03 -14.14
N LYS A 65 -10.77 1.06 -14.73
CA LYS A 65 -10.49 1.74 -16.00
C LYS A 65 -10.73 0.86 -17.23
N GLY A 66 -10.96 -0.44 -17.03
CA GLY A 66 -11.18 -1.45 -18.07
C GLY A 66 -12.64 -1.63 -18.38
#